data_AF-A0A520YNQ1-F1
#
_entry.id   AF-A0A520YNQ1-F1
#
_cell.length_a   1.000
_cell.length_b   1.000
_cell.length_c   1.000
_cell.angle_alpha   90.00
_cell.angle_beta   90.00
_cell.angle_gamma   90.00
#
_symmetry.space_group_name_H-M   'P 1'
#
loop_
_entity.id
_entity.type
_entity.pdbx_description
1 polymer ?
#
loop_
_entity_poly.entity_id
_entity_poly.type
_entity_poly.pdbx_seq_one_letter_code
_entity_poly.pdbx_strand_id
1 'polypeptide(L)'
;MNFFGHAVVASWSDSGAGHLLGSMLPDFEAMVGVSLSLVRDPDIQRGIELHHRTDDAFHRAPAFLASCAEALEALMGSGVRRGTARAVGHIGTELFLDGWLAREQRHVDDYLHALDLETNALLEWSDRGAAFSRLRARLSVWGAPLDYSEPAFVLARLRDALRARPSLALLEEQSEQVSDYLPSLQRLVERRAPELLQGLRDALGCWD
;
A
#
# COMPACT_ATOMS: atom_id res chain seq x y z
N MET A 1 -5.36 -0.07 0.93
CA MET A 1 -4.08 0.33 1.58
C MET A 1 -2.96 -0.35 0.79
N ASN A 2 -1.69 0.01 0.98
CA ASN A 2 -0.59 -0.69 0.29
C ASN A 2 0.21 -1.57 1.28
N PHE A 3 1.08 -2.43 0.75
CA PHE A 3 1.66 -3.56 1.49
C PHE A 3 2.29 -3.18 2.84
N PHE A 4 2.98 -2.04 2.94
CA PHE A 4 3.64 -1.65 4.18
C PHE A 4 2.62 -1.23 5.23
N GLY A 5 1.62 -0.42 4.85
CA GLY A 5 0.50 -0.08 5.72
C GLY A 5 -0.23 -1.32 6.25
N HIS A 6 -0.42 -2.35 5.43
CA HIS A 6 -1.03 -3.60 5.89
C HIS A 6 -0.21 -4.27 6.99
N ALA A 7 1.12 -4.33 6.86
CA ALA A 7 1.99 -4.84 7.91
C ALA A 7 1.87 -4.01 9.20
N VAL A 8 1.79 -2.68 9.11
CA VAL A 8 1.61 -1.81 10.29
C VAL A 8 0.27 -2.06 10.98
N VAL A 9 -0.81 -2.23 10.21
CA VAL A 9 -2.13 -2.51 10.79
C VAL A 9 -2.14 -3.89 11.46
N ALA A 10 -1.50 -4.88 10.85
CA ALA A 10 -1.36 -6.21 11.44
C ALA A 10 -0.62 -6.19 12.78
N SER A 11 0.45 -5.40 12.88
CA SER A 11 1.24 -5.30 14.11
C SER A 11 0.50 -4.69 15.31
N TRP A 12 -0.66 -4.05 15.11
CA TRP A 12 -1.50 -3.57 16.21
C TRP A 12 -2.07 -4.70 17.08
N SER A 13 -2.25 -5.89 16.51
CA SER A 13 -2.82 -7.04 17.23
C SER A 13 -1.82 -8.16 17.45
N ASP A 14 -0.86 -8.32 16.54
CA ASP A 14 0.13 -9.40 16.57
C ASP A 14 1.31 -9.04 15.66
N SER A 15 2.51 -8.90 16.23
CA SER A 15 3.74 -8.63 15.48
C SER A 15 4.47 -9.89 15.01
N GLY A 16 3.83 -11.07 15.11
CA GLY A 16 4.38 -12.32 14.60
C GLY A 16 4.63 -12.27 13.08
N ALA A 17 5.85 -12.64 12.65
CA ALA A 17 6.30 -12.56 11.26
C ALA A 17 5.34 -13.22 10.24
N GLY A 18 4.74 -14.36 10.59
CA GLY A 18 3.74 -15.04 9.76
C GLY A 18 2.49 -14.19 9.54
N HIS A 19 1.94 -13.61 10.60
CA HIS A 19 0.76 -12.75 10.54
C HIS A 19 1.02 -11.49 9.71
N LEU A 20 2.15 -10.83 9.96
CA LEU A 20 2.58 -9.65 9.20
C LEU A 20 2.80 -9.99 7.72
N LEU A 21 3.52 -11.07 7.40
CA LEU A 21 3.72 -11.51 6.02
C LEU A 21 2.38 -11.79 5.34
N GLY A 22 1.48 -12.52 6.01
CA GLY A 22 0.14 -12.82 5.52
C GLY A 22 -0.64 -11.57 5.12
N SER A 23 -0.53 -10.49 5.91
CA SER A 23 -1.22 -9.22 5.62
C SER A 23 -0.73 -8.53 4.33
N MET A 24 0.47 -8.86 3.85
CA MET A 24 1.07 -8.27 2.64
C MET A 24 0.92 -9.16 1.40
N LEU A 25 0.66 -10.47 1.57
CA LEU A 25 0.64 -11.43 0.46
C LEU A 25 -0.35 -11.09 -0.65
N PRO A 26 -1.58 -10.60 -0.38
CA PRO A 26 -2.50 -10.21 -1.45
C PRO A 26 -1.96 -9.07 -2.34
N ASP A 27 -1.28 -8.09 -1.75
CA ASP A 27 -0.61 -7.03 -2.51
C ASP A 27 0.56 -7.59 -3.32
N PHE A 28 1.33 -8.51 -2.73
CA PHE A 28 2.43 -9.17 -3.44
C PHE A 28 1.93 -9.98 -4.63
N GLU A 29 0.83 -10.73 -4.49
CA GLU A 29 0.16 -11.43 -5.58
C GLU A 29 -0.21 -10.47 -6.72
N ALA A 30 -0.80 -9.31 -6.40
CA ALA A 30 -1.12 -8.29 -7.39
C ALA A 30 0.13 -7.68 -8.05
N MET A 31 1.21 -7.45 -7.28
CA MET A 31 2.48 -6.90 -7.76
C MET A 31 3.23 -7.85 -8.69
N VAL A 32 3.19 -9.16 -8.42
CA VAL A 32 3.87 -10.17 -9.26
C VAL A 32 3.00 -10.72 -10.37
N GLY A 33 1.67 -10.60 -10.27
CA GLY A 33 0.72 -11.15 -11.23
C GLY A 33 0.69 -12.68 -11.25
N VAL A 34 0.98 -13.30 -10.11
CA VAL A 34 1.05 -14.76 -9.93
C VAL A 34 0.25 -15.11 -8.68
N SER A 35 -0.70 -16.03 -8.83
CA SER A 35 -1.60 -16.40 -7.73
C SER A 35 -0.94 -17.29 -6.70
N LEU A 36 -1.26 -17.04 -5.44
CA LEU A 36 -1.00 -17.91 -4.31
C LEU A 36 -2.05 -19.03 -4.29
N SER A 37 -1.62 -20.29 -4.47
CA SER A 37 -2.53 -21.43 -4.57
C SER A 37 -2.77 -22.14 -3.23
N LEU A 38 -1.85 -22.02 -2.29
CA LEU A 38 -1.99 -22.66 -0.97
C LEU A 38 -1.23 -21.92 0.12
N VAL A 39 -1.85 -21.85 1.29
CA VAL A 39 -1.26 -21.38 2.55
C VAL A 39 -1.41 -22.48 3.58
N ARG A 40 -0.27 -22.92 4.14
CA ARG A 40 -0.23 -24.02 5.12
C ARG A 40 -0.12 -23.53 6.55
N ASP A 41 0.42 -22.33 6.73
CA ASP A 41 0.63 -21.71 8.03
C ASP A 41 -0.64 -20.96 8.49
N PRO A 42 -1.20 -21.29 9.67
CA PRO A 42 -2.39 -20.62 10.17
C PRO A 42 -2.20 -19.13 10.44
N ASP A 43 -1.02 -18.68 10.86
CA ASP A 43 -0.78 -17.27 11.18
C ASP A 43 -0.71 -16.43 9.90
N ILE A 44 -0.08 -16.96 8.85
CA ILE A 44 -0.14 -16.35 7.52
C ILE A 44 -1.59 -16.24 7.05
N GLN A 45 -2.39 -17.30 7.20
CA GLN A 45 -3.80 -17.28 6.80
C GLN A 45 -4.59 -16.20 7.57
N ARG A 46 -4.38 -16.07 8.89
CA ARG A 46 -4.97 -14.99 9.70
C ARG A 46 -4.55 -13.60 9.18
N GLY A 47 -3.30 -13.45 8.74
CA GLY A 47 -2.80 -12.22 8.13
C GLY A 47 -3.54 -11.83 6.85
N ILE A 48 -3.78 -12.81 5.97
CA ILE A 48 -4.54 -12.61 4.72
C ILE A 48 -5.99 -12.20 5.02
N GLU A 49 -6.62 -12.83 6.01
CA GLU A 49 -7.98 -12.46 6.43
C GLU A 49 -8.02 -11.03 6.98
N LEU A 50 -7.02 -10.64 7.76
CA LEU A 50 -6.89 -9.28 8.24
C LEU A 50 -6.66 -8.29 7.10
N HIS A 51 -5.85 -8.62 6.09
CA HIS A 51 -5.66 -7.79 4.90
C HIS A 51 -7.01 -7.37 4.30
N HIS A 52 -7.89 -8.33 4.00
CA HIS A 52 -9.19 -8.04 3.40
C HIS A 52 -10.05 -7.15 4.29
N ARG A 53 -10.07 -7.39 5.61
CA ARG A 53 -10.81 -6.55 6.57
C ARG A 53 -10.26 -5.13 6.64
N THR A 54 -8.93 -5.00 6.65
CA THR A 54 -8.21 -3.72 6.64
C THR A 54 -8.54 -2.95 5.38
N ASP A 55 -8.50 -3.59 4.22
CA ASP A 55 -8.81 -2.95 2.95
C ASP A 55 -10.25 -2.46 2.88
N ASP A 56 -11.18 -3.31 3.30
CA ASP A 56 -12.59 -2.99 3.42
C ASP A 56 -12.83 -1.77 4.32
N ALA A 57 -12.21 -1.74 5.50
CA ALA A 57 -12.35 -0.66 6.46
C ALA A 57 -11.68 0.63 5.97
N PHE A 58 -10.48 0.52 5.40
CA PHE A 58 -9.71 1.65 4.86
C PHE A 58 -10.45 2.35 3.72
N HIS A 59 -10.98 1.60 2.76
CA HIS A 59 -11.71 2.17 1.62
C HIS A 59 -13.05 2.79 2.01
N ARG A 60 -13.58 2.50 3.20
CA ARG A 60 -14.77 3.14 3.77
C ARG A 60 -14.44 4.27 4.74
N ALA A 61 -13.18 4.47 5.10
CA ALA A 61 -12.79 5.46 6.09
C ALA A 61 -13.07 6.89 5.58
N PRO A 62 -13.78 7.74 6.37
CA PRO A 62 -14.13 9.10 5.96
C PRO A 62 -12.91 9.94 5.56
N ALA A 63 -11.82 9.84 6.31
CA ALA A 63 -10.57 10.57 6.03
C ALA A 63 -9.95 10.17 4.68
N PHE A 64 -9.98 8.89 4.32
CA PHE A 64 -9.48 8.41 3.03
C PHE A 64 -10.38 8.87 1.86
N LEU A 65 -11.70 8.75 2.01
CA LEU A 65 -12.66 9.19 1.01
C LEU A 65 -12.56 10.71 0.77
N ALA A 66 -12.39 11.50 1.83
CA ALA A 66 -12.18 12.94 1.73
C ALA A 66 -10.87 13.26 0.98
N SER A 67 -9.79 12.51 1.19
CA SER A 67 -8.51 12.71 0.48
C SER A 67 -8.66 12.41 -1.00
N CYS A 68 -9.32 11.31 -1.34
CA CYS A 68 -9.61 10.96 -2.72
C CYS A 68 -10.50 12.01 -3.42
N ALA A 69 -11.52 12.54 -2.73
CA ALA A 69 -12.43 13.54 -3.27
C ALA A 69 -11.71 14.87 -3.55
N GLU A 70 -10.90 15.35 -2.60
CA GLU A 70 -10.13 16.58 -2.74
C GLU A 70 -9.08 16.48 -3.86
N ALA A 71 -8.38 15.34 -3.95
CA ALA A 71 -7.46 15.06 -5.05
C ALA A 71 -8.15 15.00 -6.40
N LEU A 72 -9.32 14.36 -6.46
CA LEU A 72 -10.10 14.28 -7.68
C LEU A 72 -10.52 15.67 -8.18
N GLU A 73 -11.06 16.50 -7.29
CA GLU A 73 -11.49 17.86 -7.62
C GLU A 73 -10.33 18.72 -8.10
N ALA A 74 -9.23 18.75 -7.34
CA ALA A 74 -8.06 19.56 -7.67
C ALA A 74 -7.41 19.16 -9.01
N LEU A 75 -7.21 17.87 -9.24
CA LEU A 75 -6.61 17.36 -10.48
C LEU A 75 -7.52 17.54 -11.68
N MET A 76 -8.84 17.34 -11.53
CA MET A 76 -9.77 17.64 -12.62
C MET A 76 -9.81 19.14 -12.93
N GLY A 77 -9.74 19.99 -11.90
CA GLY A 77 -9.66 21.45 -12.05
C GLY A 77 -8.41 21.93 -12.80
N SER A 78 -7.31 21.16 -12.75
CA SER A 78 -6.09 21.42 -13.52
C SER A 78 -6.05 20.75 -14.90
N GLY A 79 -7.12 20.07 -15.32
CA GLY A 79 -7.24 19.45 -16.65
C GLY A 79 -6.83 17.97 -16.70
N VAL A 80 -6.58 17.32 -15.57
CA VAL A 80 -6.32 15.87 -15.53
C VAL A 80 -7.62 15.09 -15.80
N ARG A 81 -7.52 14.05 -16.63
CA ARG A 81 -8.65 13.16 -16.96
C ARG A 81 -9.19 12.54 -15.68
N ARG A 82 -10.52 12.46 -15.55
CA ARG A 82 -11.20 11.89 -14.37
C ARG A 82 -10.66 10.52 -13.95
N GLY A 83 -10.38 9.62 -14.90
CA GLY A 83 -9.81 8.29 -14.60
C GLY A 83 -8.45 8.38 -13.92
N THR A 84 -7.52 9.13 -14.52
CA THR A 84 -6.19 9.40 -13.99
C THR A 84 -6.27 10.14 -12.65
N ALA A 85 -7.09 11.17 -12.53
CA ALA A 85 -7.28 11.94 -11.29
C ALA A 85 -7.76 11.05 -10.13
N ARG A 86 -8.74 10.16 -10.38
CA ARG A 86 -9.20 9.18 -9.37
C ARG A 86 -8.08 8.23 -8.97
N ALA A 87 -7.33 7.71 -9.95
CA ALA A 87 -6.26 6.77 -9.68
C ALA A 87 -5.10 7.39 -8.90
N VAL A 88 -4.70 8.63 -9.24
CA VAL A 88 -3.68 9.40 -8.52
C VAL A 88 -4.14 9.70 -7.10
N GLY A 89 -5.38 10.17 -6.92
CA GLY A 89 -5.92 10.45 -5.59
C GLY A 89 -5.96 9.19 -4.70
N HIS A 90 -6.32 8.04 -5.27
CA HIS A 90 -6.38 6.77 -4.56
C HIS A 90 -4.98 6.21 -4.26
N ILE A 91 -4.23 5.82 -5.30
CA ILE A 91 -2.93 5.15 -5.15
C ILE A 91 -1.90 6.09 -4.54
N GLY A 92 -1.91 7.37 -4.92
CA GLY A 92 -1.02 8.37 -4.33
C GLY A 92 -1.24 8.55 -2.83
N THR A 93 -2.50 8.48 -2.36
CA THR A 93 -2.80 8.54 -0.93
C THR A 93 -2.20 7.35 -0.18
N GLU A 94 -2.31 6.14 -0.73
CA GLU A 94 -1.75 4.93 -0.13
C GLU A 94 -0.23 4.96 -0.08
N LEU A 95 0.43 5.36 -1.17
CA LEU A 95 1.89 5.48 -1.22
C LEU A 95 2.40 6.50 -0.20
N PHE A 96 1.83 7.71 -0.15
CA PHE A 96 2.24 8.71 0.84
C PHE A 96 1.97 8.27 2.27
N LEU A 97 0.90 7.50 2.52
CA LEU A 97 0.61 6.95 3.83
C LEU A 97 1.69 5.96 4.27
N ASP A 98 2.10 5.05 3.38
CA ASP A 98 3.21 4.12 3.64
C ASP A 98 4.51 4.86 3.95
N GLY A 99 4.84 5.91 3.20
CA GLY A 99 6.02 6.75 3.44
C GLY A 99 5.95 7.49 4.78
N TRP A 100 4.76 7.93 5.21
CA TRP A 100 4.55 8.54 6.53
C TRP A 100 4.69 7.51 7.65
N LEU A 101 4.11 6.32 7.48
CA LEU A 101 4.18 5.21 8.44
C LEU A 101 5.62 4.69 8.65
N ALA A 102 6.44 4.71 7.59
CA ALA A 102 7.81 4.24 7.61
C ALA A 102 8.77 5.14 8.42
N ARG A 103 8.30 6.31 8.89
CA ARG A 103 9.08 7.20 9.79
C ARG A 103 9.29 6.60 11.19
N GLU A 104 8.46 5.65 11.57
CA GLU A 104 8.53 4.96 12.85
C GLU A 104 9.34 3.67 12.71
N GLN A 105 10.47 3.59 13.41
CA GLN A 105 11.45 2.51 13.23
C GLN A 105 10.87 1.13 13.58
N ARG A 106 9.99 1.03 14.58
CA ARG A 106 9.36 -0.26 14.92
C ARG A 106 8.57 -0.85 13.74
N HIS A 107 7.91 -0.01 12.93
CA HIS A 107 7.14 -0.47 11.78
C HIS A 107 8.07 -1.04 10.70
N VAL A 108 9.23 -0.42 10.53
CA VAL A 108 10.27 -0.88 9.61
C VAL A 108 10.83 -2.23 10.05
N ASP A 109 11.16 -2.36 11.34
CA ASP A 109 11.74 -3.58 11.89
C ASP A 109 10.75 -4.77 11.78
N ASP A 110 9.47 -4.56 12.13
CA ASP A 110 8.41 -5.55 12.01
C ASP A 110 8.23 -6.02 10.55
N TYR A 111 8.19 -5.07 9.61
CA TYR A 111 8.08 -5.34 8.17
C TYR A 111 9.27 -6.15 7.64
N LEU A 112 10.50 -5.74 7.96
CA LEU A 112 11.70 -6.44 7.51
C LEU A 112 11.81 -7.84 8.13
N HIS A 113 11.43 -7.98 9.39
CA HIS A 113 11.38 -9.28 10.06
C HIS A 113 10.40 -10.23 9.35
N ALA A 114 9.22 -9.74 8.96
CA ALA A 114 8.26 -10.50 8.18
C ALA A 114 8.80 -10.92 6.80
N LEU A 115 9.54 -10.03 6.14
CA LEU A 115 10.22 -10.35 4.88
C LEU A 115 11.35 -11.38 5.02
N ASP A 116 11.89 -11.61 6.21
CA ASP A 116 12.95 -12.60 6.42
C ASP A 116 12.41 -14.00 6.74
N LEU A 117 11.10 -14.18 6.91
CA LEU A 117 10.49 -15.47 7.21
C LEU A 117 10.76 -16.53 6.11
N GLU A 118 11.15 -17.73 6.49
CA GLU A 118 11.32 -18.85 5.56
C GLU A 118 9.97 -19.40 5.07
N THR A 119 9.68 -19.27 3.77
CA THR A 119 8.34 -19.54 3.21
C THR A 119 8.21 -20.83 2.41
N ASN A 120 9.30 -21.52 2.10
CA ASN A 120 9.33 -22.62 1.11
C ASN A 120 8.38 -23.79 1.44
N ALA A 121 8.13 -24.04 2.73
CA ALA A 121 7.21 -25.07 3.19
C ALA A 121 5.82 -24.54 3.58
N LEU A 122 5.62 -23.21 3.55
CA LEU A 122 4.43 -22.55 4.07
C LEU A 122 3.48 -22.09 2.95
N LEU A 123 4.03 -21.76 1.78
CA LEU A 123 3.30 -21.17 0.66
C LEU A 123 3.50 -21.98 -0.63
N GLU A 124 2.44 -22.15 -1.41
CA GLU A 124 2.54 -22.62 -2.79
C GLU A 124 2.01 -21.55 -3.74
N TRP A 125 2.82 -21.19 -4.73
CA TRP A 125 2.47 -20.24 -5.78
C TRP A 125 2.35 -20.96 -7.12
N SER A 126 1.51 -20.45 -8.01
CA SER A 126 1.30 -21.04 -9.34
C SER A 126 2.57 -21.12 -10.20
N ASP A 127 3.55 -20.25 -9.97
CA ASP A 127 4.87 -20.29 -10.64
C ASP A 127 5.97 -20.99 -9.82
N ARG A 128 5.58 -21.72 -8.76
CA ARG A 128 6.47 -22.34 -7.77
C ARG A 128 7.31 -21.34 -6.96
N GLY A 129 6.85 -20.10 -6.84
CA GLY A 129 7.39 -19.08 -5.96
C GLY A 129 8.47 -18.21 -6.59
N ALA A 130 8.81 -18.41 -7.87
CA ALA A 130 9.93 -17.74 -8.51
C ALA A 130 9.76 -16.21 -8.56
N ALA A 131 8.57 -15.72 -8.89
CA ALA A 131 8.26 -14.30 -8.91
C ALA A 131 8.22 -13.70 -7.50
N PHE A 132 7.62 -14.40 -6.55
CA PHE A 132 7.59 -13.98 -5.15
C PHE A 132 9.00 -13.89 -4.54
N SER A 133 9.86 -14.88 -4.75
CA SER A 133 11.26 -14.85 -4.28
C SER A 133 12.03 -13.67 -4.87
N ARG A 134 11.85 -13.34 -6.16
CA ARG A 134 12.46 -12.15 -6.77
C ARG A 134 11.93 -10.85 -6.18
N LEU A 135 10.61 -10.76 -5.96
CA LEU A 135 10.00 -9.59 -5.33
C LEU A 135 10.54 -9.41 -3.92
N ARG A 136 10.49 -10.45 -3.09
CA ARG A 136 10.97 -10.45 -1.71
C ARG A 136 12.44 -10.03 -1.64
N ALA A 137 13.32 -10.63 -2.44
CA ALA A 137 14.74 -10.25 -2.49
C ALA A 137 14.94 -8.76 -2.82
N ARG A 138 14.17 -8.23 -3.79
CA ARG A 138 14.20 -6.80 -4.13
C ARG A 138 13.69 -5.92 -2.99
N LEU A 139 12.60 -6.32 -2.31
CA LEU A 139 12.05 -5.58 -1.17
C LEU A 139 12.99 -5.60 0.04
N SER A 140 13.64 -6.73 0.33
CA SER A 140 14.66 -6.81 1.40
C SER A 140 15.87 -5.91 1.11
N VAL A 141 16.29 -5.79 -0.15
CA VAL A 141 17.39 -4.88 -0.53
C VAL A 141 16.96 -3.42 -0.50
N TRP A 142 15.73 -3.13 -0.93
CA TRP A 142 15.20 -1.76 -0.92
C TRP A 142 14.93 -1.26 0.51
N GLY A 143 14.46 -2.13 1.40
CA GLY A 143 14.12 -1.79 2.77
C GLY A 143 12.68 -1.28 2.90
N ALA A 144 12.47 -0.36 3.85
CA ALA A 144 11.19 0.31 4.06
C ALA A 144 10.89 1.35 2.95
N PRO A 145 9.61 1.67 2.71
CA PRO A 145 9.19 2.58 1.64
C PRO A 145 9.42 4.07 1.98
N LEU A 146 10.59 4.43 2.52
CA LEU A 146 10.94 5.80 2.88
C LEU A 146 10.89 6.75 1.69
N ASP A 147 11.26 6.28 0.49
CA ASP A 147 11.19 7.07 -0.75
C ASP A 147 9.77 7.52 -1.12
N TYR A 148 8.73 6.91 -0.54
CA TYR A 148 7.36 7.42 -0.73
C TYR A 148 7.13 8.77 -0.04
N SER A 149 8.07 9.29 0.76
CA SER A 149 8.08 10.70 1.17
C SER A 149 8.43 11.67 0.04
N GLU A 150 8.92 11.18 -1.10
CA GLU A 150 9.37 12.03 -2.19
C GLU A 150 8.33 12.08 -3.32
N PRO A 151 7.69 13.25 -3.58
CA PRO A 151 6.69 13.39 -4.64
C PRO A 151 7.17 12.93 -6.02
N ALA A 152 8.43 13.17 -6.37
CA ALA A 152 9.01 12.74 -7.64
C ALA A 152 9.09 11.20 -7.76
N PHE A 153 9.38 10.51 -6.65
CA PHE A 153 9.40 9.06 -6.62
C PHE A 153 7.97 8.49 -6.73
N VAL A 154 7.02 9.06 -5.99
CA VAL A 154 5.59 8.70 -6.09
C VAL A 154 5.06 8.91 -7.51
N LEU A 155 5.43 10.00 -8.19
CA LEU A 155 5.09 10.24 -9.60
C LEU A 155 5.56 9.11 -10.51
N ALA A 156 6.82 8.69 -10.38
CA ALA A 156 7.37 7.59 -11.15
C ALA A 156 6.63 6.28 -10.89
N ARG A 157 6.32 5.98 -9.62
CA ARG A 157 5.54 4.80 -9.23
C ARG A 157 4.12 4.81 -9.79
N LEU A 158 3.44 5.95 -9.76
CA LEU A 158 2.11 6.12 -10.36
C LEU A 158 2.14 5.90 -11.87
N ARG A 159 3.13 6.47 -12.57
CA ARG A 159 3.31 6.28 -14.01
C ARG A 159 3.47 4.80 -14.36
N ASP A 160 4.28 4.07 -13.60
CA ASP A 160 4.50 2.64 -13.82
C ASP A 160 3.25 1.80 -13.53
N ALA A 161 2.59 2.04 -12.39
CA ALA A 161 1.40 1.30 -11.98
C ALA A 161 0.21 1.50 -12.95
N LEU A 162 0.09 2.69 -13.54
CA LEU A 162 -1.04 3.05 -14.41
C LEU A 162 -0.77 2.78 -15.89
N ARG A 163 0.47 2.50 -16.29
CA ARG A 163 0.90 2.35 -17.69
C ARG A 163 0.06 1.34 -18.48
N ALA A 164 -0.26 0.20 -17.86
CA ALA A 164 -0.99 -0.90 -18.50
C ALA A 164 -2.51 -0.66 -18.60
N ARG A 165 -3.03 0.46 -18.06
CA ARG A 165 -4.46 0.74 -17.95
C ARG A 165 -4.80 2.01 -18.75
N PRO A 166 -5.15 1.93 -20.06
CA PRO A 166 -5.28 3.11 -20.92
C PRO A 166 -6.24 4.21 -20.40
N SER A 167 -7.31 3.81 -19.72
CA SER A 167 -8.29 4.73 -19.12
C SER A 167 -7.76 5.48 -17.88
N LEU A 168 -6.69 4.99 -17.27
CA LEU A 168 -6.06 5.55 -16.06
C LEU A 168 -4.65 6.10 -16.30
N ALA A 169 -4.01 5.69 -17.40
CA ALA A 169 -2.62 6.00 -17.71
C ALA A 169 -2.30 7.48 -17.52
N LEU A 170 -1.18 7.77 -16.86
CA LEU A 170 -0.66 9.12 -16.72
C LEU A 170 0.02 9.52 -18.04
N LEU A 171 -0.66 10.35 -18.83
CA LEU A 171 -0.13 10.84 -20.10
C LEU A 171 0.97 11.89 -19.86
N GLU A 172 1.83 12.10 -20.85
CA GLU A 172 2.92 13.07 -20.74
C GLU A 172 2.38 14.47 -20.50
N GLU A 173 1.31 14.84 -21.20
CA GLU A 173 0.66 16.15 -21.10
C GLU A 173 -0.01 16.41 -19.75
N GLN A 174 -0.19 15.36 -18.94
CA GLN A 174 -0.80 15.41 -17.60
C GLN A 174 0.23 15.27 -16.48
N SER A 175 1.47 14.92 -16.83
CA SER A 175 2.52 14.62 -15.84
C SER A 175 2.93 15.86 -15.05
N GLU A 176 2.94 17.04 -15.69
CA GLU A 176 3.26 18.31 -15.03
C GLU A 176 2.21 18.67 -13.97
N GLN A 177 0.91 18.62 -14.31
CA GLN A 177 -0.15 18.97 -13.36
C GLN A 177 -0.22 17.99 -12.19
N VAL A 178 0.05 16.69 -12.44
CA VAL A 178 0.14 15.70 -11.36
C VAL A 178 1.37 15.96 -10.50
N SER A 179 2.54 16.20 -11.11
CA SER A 179 3.78 16.53 -10.41
C SER A 179 3.61 17.73 -9.48
N ASP A 180 2.99 18.81 -9.96
CA ASP A 180 2.73 20.03 -9.20
C ASP A 180 1.77 19.80 -8.02
N TYR A 181 0.82 18.88 -8.17
CA TYR A 181 -0.18 18.57 -7.14
C TYR A 181 0.33 17.63 -6.05
N LEU A 182 1.24 16.70 -6.36
CA LEU A 182 1.68 15.65 -5.42
C LEU A 182 2.21 16.19 -4.06
N PRO A 183 2.96 17.30 -3.97
CA PRO A 183 3.34 17.88 -2.68
C PRO A 183 2.13 18.30 -1.81
N SER A 184 1.04 18.73 -2.44
CA SER A 184 -0.19 19.07 -1.73
C SER A 184 -0.94 17.82 -1.27
N LEU A 185 -0.98 16.77 -2.10
CA LEU A 185 -1.53 15.47 -1.71
C LEU A 185 -0.76 14.86 -0.53
N GLN A 186 0.57 14.90 -0.57
CA GLN A 186 1.42 14.45 0.53
C GLN A 186 1.03 15.14 1.83
N ARG A 187 1.05 16.48 1.86
CA ARG A 187 0.67 17.24 3.06
C ARG A 187 -0.75 16.92 3.53
N LEU A 188 -1.66 16.67 2.60
CA LEU A 188 -3.04 16.28 2.92
C LEU A 188 -3.10 14.93 3.63
N VAL A 189 -2.40 13.93 3.10
CA VAL A 189 -2.29 12.59 3.69
C VAL A 189 -1.68 12.68 5.08
N GLU A 190 -0.56 13.39 5.24
CA GLU A 190 0.12 13.51 6.54
C GLU A 190 -0.78 14.15 7.61
N ARG A 191 -1.57 15.17 7.23
CA ARG A 191 -2.53 15.79 8.17
C ARG A 191 -3.66 14.86 8.57
N ARG A 192 -4.11 13.98 7.66
CA ARG A 192 -5.24 13.07 7.88
C ARG A 192 -4.83 11.69 8.40
N ALA A 193 -3.55 11.33 8.35
CA ALA A 193 -3.06 10.01 8.75
C ALA A 193 -3.45 9.64 10.19
N PRO A 194 -3.33 10.51 11.22
CA PRO A 194 -3.75 10.15 12.58
C PRO A 194 -5.25 9.81 12.68
N GLU A 195 -6.11 10.64 12.08
CA GLU A 195 -7.58 10.41 12.05
C GLU A 195 -7.92 9.12 11.30
N LEU A 196 -7.27 8.89 10.16
CA LEU A 196 -7.46 7.71 9.33
C LEU A 196 -7.10 6.43 10.08
N LEU A 197 -5.95 6.40 10.75
CA LEU A 197 -5.49 5.23 11.51
C LEU A 197 -6.34 4.98 12.75
N GLN A 198 -6.79 6.04 13.44
CA GLN A 198 -7.73 5.89 14.55
C GLN A 198 -9.06 5.28 14.07
N GLY A 199 -9.65 5.83 13.01
CA GLY A 199 -10.90 5.29 12.46
C GLY A 199 -10.76 3.84 11.97
N LEU A 200 -9.58 3.48 11.45
CA LEU A 200 -9.29 2.11 11.06
C LEU A 200 -9.18 1.17 12.27
N ARG A 201 -8.49 1.61 13.32
CA ARG A 201 -8.35 0.88 14.58
C ARG A 201 -9.72 0.61 15.23
N ASP A 202 -10.57 1.63 15.28
CA ASP A 202 -11.95 1.53 15.77
C ASP A 202 -12.77 0.52 14.94
N ALA A 203 -12.68 0.61 13.61
CA ALA A 203 -13.42 -0.26 12.70
C ALA A 203 -12.98 -1.74 12.76
N LEU A 204 -11.70 -1.99 13.04
CA LEU A 204 -11.15 -3.33 13.18
C LEU A 204 -11.32 -3.91 14.59
N GLY A 205 -11.67 -3.09 15.57
CA GLY A 205 -11.83 -3.49 16.97
C GLY A 205 -10.51 -3.80 17.67
N CYS A 206 -9.41 -3.18 17.22
CA CYS A 206 -8.09 -3.34 17.83
C CYS A 206 -7.95 -2.35 18.98
N TRP A 207 -8.02 -2.85 20.22
CA TRP A 207 -7.82 -2.05 21.43
C TRP A 207 -6.64 -2.62 22.21
N ASP A 208 -5.78 -1.74 22.74
CA ASP A 208 -4.62 -2.13 23.56
C ASP A 208 -5.04 -2.70 24.92
#